data_AF-A0A9P5R9M4-F1
#
_entry.id   AF-A0A9P5R9M4-F1
#
_cell.length_a   1.000
_cell.length_b   1.000
_cell.length_c   1.000
_cell.angle_alpha   90.00
_cell.angle_beta   90.00
_cell.angle_gamma   90.00
#
_symmetry.space_group_name_H-M   'P 1'
#
loop_
_entity.id
_entity.type
_entity.pdbx_description
1 polymer ?
#
loop_
_entity_poly.entity_id
_entity_poly.type
_entity_poly.pdbx_seq_one_letter_code
_entity_poly.pdbx_strand_id
1 'polypeptide(L)'
;MSNPPGQAGPWSNDLQSDVHAWIGYDKKSFPCGGYKKGPVTTYKAGDVIPVRFWNFEVKDYKKFPHPRVSPNPATAAFSLSYDAGKTWNVIGQYTKTCPDIYYEWPVLIPKNVPSCTNSDKCLFSFSWTAYSTEQFYHHCANVIIHGDDKKGILPELEMTVADVKQEGGKTDIHALGDGKSTKSSGPDRREKQLNLGGYFACGGPASKHGLDLGLVRS
;
A
#
# COMPACT_ATOMS: atom_id res chain seq x y z
N MET A 1 2.59 -6.18 -5.07
CA MET A 1 2.12 -6.63 -3.74
C MET A 1 1.61 -8.06 -3.87
N SER A 2 2.01 -8.97 -2.96
CA SER A 2 1.72 -10.42 -3.04
C SER A 2 0.78 -10.94 -1.97
N ASN A 3 0.74 -10.28 -0.82
CA ASN A 3 -0.28 -10.51 0.20
C ASN A 3 -0.86 -9.16 0.63
N PRO A 4 -2.19 -8.94 0.54
CA PRO A 4 -3.12 -9.77 -0.23
C PRO A 4 -2.66 -9.91 -1.70
N PRO A 5 -3.06 -11.00 -2.39
CA PRO A 5 -2.81 -11.16 -3.82
C PRO A 5 -3.34 -9.94 -4.59
N GLY A 6 -2.45 -9.24 -5.29
CA GLY A 6 -2.81 -8.07 -6.10
C GLY A 6 -3.59 -8.43 -7.38
N GLN A 7 -4.07 -7.41 -8.07
CA GLN A 7 -4.78 -7.54 -9.34
C GLN A 7 -3.94 -8.12 -10.48
N ALA A 8 -2.64 -7.81 -10.49
CA ALA A 8 -1.66 -8.41 -11.38
C ALA A 8 -0.60 -9.18 -10.59
N GLY A 9 -0.01 -10.18 -11.25
CA GLY A 9 1.02 -11.05 -10.70
C GLY A 9 0.72 -12.54 -10.91
N PRO A 10 1.57 -13.44 -10.39
CA PRO A 10 1.51 -14.89 -10.65
C PRO A 10 0.24 -15.58 -10.13
N TRP A 11 -0.47 -14.92 -9.23
CA TRP A 11 -1.70 -15.40 -8.62
C TRP A 11 -2.96 -14.95 -9.37
N SER A 12 -2.83 -14.12 -10.41
CA SER A 12 -3.95 -13.69 -11.25
C SER A 12 -3.80 -14.21 -12.67
N ASN A 13 -4.90 -14.15 -13.43
CA ASN A 13 -4.89 -14.43 -14.86
C ASN A 13 -4.27 -13.27 -15.68
N ASP A 14 -3.70 -12.26 -15.00
CA ASP A 14 -3.07 -11.07 -15.57
C ASP A 14 -1.59 -11.04 -15.14
N LEU A 15 -0.80 -11.90 -15.78
CA LEU A 15 0.60 -12.21 -15.42
C LEU A 15 1.60 -11.09 -15.77
N GLN A 16 1.17 -9.83 -15.90
CA GLN A 16 2.02 -8.79 -16.47
C GLN A 16 3.32 -8.62 -15.67
N SER A 17 4.45 -8.80 -16.36
CA SER A 17 5.79 -8.74 -15.77
C SER A 17 6.20 -7.32 -15.33
N ASP A 18 5.50 -6.31 -15.86
CA ASP A 18 5.64 -4.90 -15.53
C ASP A 18 4.73 -4.47 -14.36
N VAL A 19 4.21 -5.44 -13.58
CA VAL A 19 3.52 -5.18 -12.30
C VAL A 19 4.40 -4.44 -11.28
N HIS A 20 5.68 -4.20 -11.58
CA HIS A 20 6.57 -3.40 -10.77
C HIS A 20 6.81 -2.01 -11.34
N ALA A 21 6.05 -1.56 -12.34
CA ALA A 21 6.19 -0.24 -12.94
C ALA A 21 5.40 0.84 -12.19
N TRP A 22 5.89 2.07 -12.26
CA TRP A 22 5.21 3.24 -11.69
C TRP A 22 4.05 3.69 -12.57
N ILE A 23 3.13 4.45 -12.00
CA ILE A 23 2.00 5.03 -12.72
C ILE A 23 2.52 6.03 -13.76
N GLY A 24 2.02 5.92 -15.00
CA GLY A 24 2.46 6.73 -16.14
C GLY A 24 3.52 6.06 -17.02
N TYR A 25 4.18 5.00 -16.54
CA TYR A 25 5.03 4.15 -17.39
C TYR A 25 4.19 3.23 -18.26
N ASP A 26 4.54 3.01 -19.53
CA ASP A 26 3.92 2.05 -20.46
C ASP A 26 2.39 1.87 -20.30
N LYS A 27 1.66 3.00 -20.28
CA LYS A 27 0.19 3.08 -20.14
C LYS A 27 -0.38 2.65 -18.78
N LYS A 28 0.44 2.41 -17.75
CA LYS A 28 -0.04 2.23 -16.37
C LYS A 28 -0.81 3.48 -15.94
N SER A 29 -2.04 3.27 -15.51
CA SER A 29 -2.95 4.35 -15.10
C SER A 29 -3.26 4.26 -13.61
N PHE A 30 -3.47 5.41 -12.98
CA PHE A 30 -4.15 5.44 -11.69
C PHE A 30 -5.66 5.23 -11.89
N PRO A 31 -6.36 4.54 -10.96
CA PRO A 31 -5.80 3.75 -9.86
C PRO A 31 -5.32 2.37 -10.30
N CYS A 32 -4.64 1.68 -9.37
CA CYS A 32 -4.30 0.26 -9.46
C CYS A 32 -3.50 -0.18 -10.70
N GLY A 33 -2.82 0.72 -11.40
CA GLY A 33 -2.08 0.40 -12.63
C GLY A 33 -2.95 0.05 -13.84
N GLY A 34 -4.29 0.17 -13.73
CA GLY A 34 -5.23 -0.21 -14.79
C GLY A 34 -5.45 -1.72 -14.95
N TYR A 35 -5.05 -2.54 -13.98
CA TYR A 35 -5.20 -4.00 -14.05
C TYR A 35 -6.65 -4.46 -13.95
N LYS A 36 -6.92 -5.65 -14.48
CA LYS A 36 -8.22 -6.32 -14.32
C LYS A 36 -8.40 -6.80 -12.88
N LYS A 37 -9.65 -7.09 -12.51
CA LYS A 37 -9.99 -7.70 -11.23
C LYS A 37 -9.15 -8.97 -10.99
N GLY A 38 -8.49 -9.01 -9.84
CA GLY A 38 -7.69 -10.15 -9.39
C GLY A 38 -8.45 -11.06 -8.44
N PRO A 39 -7.72 -11.97 -7.76
CA PRO A 39 -8.27 -12.79 -6.70
C PRO A 39 -8.91 -11.94 -5.59
N VAL A 40 -9.94 -12.49 -4.95
CA VAL A 40 -10.65 -11.83 -3.84
C VAL A 40 -10.18 -12.44 -2.52
N THR A 41 -9.75 -11.59 -1.59
CA THR A 41 -9.41 -12.00 -0.22
C THR A 41 -10.45 -11.50 0.78
N THR A 42 -10.94 -12.37 1.65
CA THR A 42 -11.94 -12.00 2.67
C THR A 42 -11.28 -11.73 4.02
N TYR A 43 -11.67 -10.62 4.64
CA TYR A 43 -11.23 -10.18 5.96
C TYR A 43 -12.43 -9.78 6.83
N LYS A 44 -12.17 -9.60 8.12
CA LYS A 44 -13.06 -8.97 9.09
C LYS A 44 -12.45 -7.66 9.59
N ALA A 45 -13.29 -6.72 10.00
CA ALA A 45 -12.83 -5.54 10.73
C ALA A 45 -12.06 -5.96 11.99
N GLY A 46 -10.90 -5.36 12.23
CA GLY A 46 -9.97 -5.76 13.29
C GLY A 46 -8.95 -6.83 12.89
N ASP A 47 -9.03 -7.41 11.70
CA ASP A 47 -7.98 -8.30 11.19
C ASP A 47 -6.70 -7.52 10.91
N VAL A 48 -5.56 -8.21 11.08
CA VAL A 48 -4.25 -7.71 10.67
C VAL A 48 -3.90 -8.32 9.32
N ILE A 49 -3.62 -7.48 8.33
CA ILE A 49 -3.12 -7.89 7.03
C ILE A 49 -1.59 -7.94 7.10
N PRO A 50 -0.93 -9.11 7.00
CA PRO A 50 0.53 -9.20 6.95
C PRO A 50 0.99 -8.90 5.52
N VAL A 51 1.12 -7.62 5.16
CA VAL A 51 1.43 -7.25 3.78
C VAL A 51 2.82 -7.75 3.38
N ARG A 52 2.90 -8.36 2.19
CA ARG A 52 4.14 -8.94 1.66
C ARG A 52 4.37 -8.53 0.21
N PHE A 53 5.64 -8.36 -0.15
CA PHE A 53 6.08 -8.12 -1.52
C PHE A 53 6.86 -9.34 -1.99
N TRP A 54 6.48 -9.92 -3.13
CA TRP A 54 7.05 -11.18 -3.62
C TRP A 54 7.66 -11.04 -5.00
N ASN A 55 8.62 -11.93 -5.26
CA ASN A 55 9.20 -12.29 -6.54
C ASN A 55 9.03 -13.81 -6.73
N PHE A 56 8.60 -14.20 -7.93
CA PHE A 56 8.19 -15.49 -8.52
C PHE A 56 8.93 -16.78 -8.11
N GLU A 57 10.00 -16.74 -7.32
CA GLU A 57 10.91 -17.88 -7.14
C GLU A 57 11.06 -18.38 -5.69
N VAL A 58 10.53 -17.69 -4.67
CA VAL A 58 10.90 -18.01 -3.27
C VAL A 58 9.70 -18.23 -2.35
N LYS A 59 9.35 -19.50 -2.06
CA LYS A 59 8.23 -19.86 -1.17
C LYS A 59 8.37 -19.37 0.28
N ASP A 60 9.57 -19.04 0.73
CA ASP A 60 9.87 -18.54 2.08
C ASP A 60 10.69 -17.25 1.97
N TYR A 61 10.07 -16.10 2.26
CA TYR A 61 10.75 -14.80 2.11
C TYR A 61 12.05 -14.70 2.91
N LYS A 62 12.20 -15.48 3.98
CA LYS A 62 13.43 -15.54 4.79
C LYS A 62 14.60 -16.21 4.07
N LYS A 63 14.32 -16.91 2.97
CA LYS A 63 15.29 -17.58 2.10
C LYS A 63 15.55 -16.83 0.80
N PHE A 64 15.03 -15.61 0.62
CA PHE A 64 15.36 -14.82 -0.56
C PHE A 64 16.88 -14.60 -0.60
N PRO A 65 17.54 -14.91 -1.73
CA PRO A 65 18.95 -14.58 -1.90
C PRO A 65 19.10 -13.07 -1.80
N HIS A 66 20.04 -12.60 -0.97
CA HIS A 66 20.27 -11.18 -0.79
C HIS A 66 20.54 -10.51 -2.14
N PRO A 67 19.84 -9.41 -2.46
CA PRO A 67 20.03 -8.76 -3.74
C PRO A 67 21.33 -7.95 -3.65
N ARG A 68 22.07 -7.86 -4.76
CA ARG A 68 23.25 -6.97 -4.81
C ARG A 68 22.84 -5.49 -4.80
N VAL A 69 21.59 -5.21 -5.19
CA VAL A 69 20.95 -3.90 -5.19
C VAL A 69 19.49 -4.12 -4.79
N SER A 70 19.10 -3.65 -3.61
CA SER A 70 17.68 -3.58 -3.23
C SER A 70 17.13 -2.20 -3.63
N PRO A 71 15.86 -2.11 -4.10
CA PRO A 71 15.25 -0.82 -4.39
C PRO A 71 15.36 0.07 -3.16
N ASN A 72 15.77 1.32 -3.36
CA ASN A 72 15.96 2.25 -2.25
C ASN A 72 14.61 2.42 -1.54
N PRO A 73 14.51 1.97 -0.29
CA PRO A 73 13.26 2.06 0.42
C PRO A 73 12.88 3.52 0.63
N ALA A 74 11.58 3.77 0.68
CA ALA A 74 11.04 5.10 0.88
C ALA A 74 9.77 5.00 1.70
N THR A 75 8.68 5.60 1.24
CA THR A 75 7.48 5.73 2.05
C THR A 75 6.30 5.07 1.36
N ALA A 76 5.58 4.26 2.14
CA ALA A 76 4.41 3.55 1.69
C ALA A 76 3.17 3.93 2.50
N ALA A 77 2.02 3.93 1.83
CA ALA A 77 0.71 3.96 2.46
C ALA A 77 -0.10 2.73 2.06
N PHE A 78 -0.94 2.29 2.99
CA PHE A 78 -1.87 1.19 2.83
C PHE A 78 -3.27 1.73 3.09
N SER A 79 -4.17 1.53 2.12
CA SER A 79 -5.45 2.21 2.12
C SER A 79 -6.60 1.27 1.73
N LEU A 80 -7.80 1.62 2.17
CA LEU A 80 -9.04 1.02 1.73
C LEU A 80 -9.77 1.96 0.78
N SER A 81 -10.39 1.41 -0.26
CA SER A 81 -11.35 2.10 -1.10
C SER A 81 -12.62 1.27 -1.18
N TYR A 82 -13.77 1.88 -0.89
CA TYR A 82 -15.09 1.24 -0.95
C TYR A 82 -15.93 1.75 -2.14
N ASP A 83 -15.31 2.52 -3.04
CA ASP A 83 -15.97 3.20 -4.15
C ASP A 83 -15.29 2.95 -5.51
N ALA A 84 -14.64 1.79 -5.64
CA ALA A 84 -13.90 1.36 -6.83
C ALA A 84 -12.69 2.24 -7.17
N GLY A 85 -11.99 2.71 -6.14
CA GLY A 85 -10.71 3.41 -6.27
C GLY A 85 -10.82 4.91 -6.51
N LYS A 86 -11.98 5.52 -6.24
CA LYS A 86 -12.15 6.98 -6.35
C LYS A 86 -11.61 7.69 -5.12
N THR A 87 -11.83 7.13 -3.94
CA THR A 87 -11.27 7.61 -2.67
C THR A 87 -10.46 6.52 -1.99
N TRP A 88 -9.45 6.93 -1.22
CA TRP A 88 -8.48 6.03 -0.59
C TRP A 88 -8.23 6.44 0.86
N ASN A 89 -8.80 5.70 1.79
CA ASN A 89 -8.70 5.95 3.23
C ASN A 89 -7.54 5.15 3.82
N VAL A 90 -6.54 5.84 4.34
CA VAL A 90 -5.32 5.25 4.87
C VAL A 90 -5.61 4.50 6.16
N ILE A 91 -5.20 3.23 6.21
CA ILE A 91 -5.24 2.37 7.39
C ILE A 91 -3.84 2.03 7.92
N GLY A 92 -2.79 2.36 7.16
CA GLY A 92 -1.42 2.22 7.60
C GLY A 92 -0.40 2.99 6.77
N GLN A 93 0.72 3.39 7.40
CA GLN A 93 1.85 4.04 6.74
C GLN A 93 3.16 3.55 7.34
N TYR A 94 4.16 3.37 6.49
CA TYR A 94 5.54 3.10 6.90
C TYR A 94 6.46 4.03 6.12
N THR A 95 7.39 4.67 6.81
CA THR A 95 8.28 5.66 6.20
C THR A 95 9.68 5.12 6.05
N LYS A 96 10.43 5.71 5.11
CA LYS A 96 11.87 5.51 4.83
C LYS A 96 12.33 4.11 4.42
N THR A 97 11.65 3.06 4.86
CA THR A 97 12.10 1.66 4.85
C THR A 97 11.19 0.77 3.99
N CYS A 98 10.05 1.28 3.51
CA CYS A 98 9.02 0.53 2.81
C CYS A 98 8.97 0.89 1.31
N PRO A 99 8.72 -0.06 0.40
CA PRO A 99 8.62 -1.51 0.61
C PRO A 99 9.98 -2.20 0.69
N ASP A 100 10.00 -3.38 1.30
CA ASP A 100 11.11 -4.34 1.17
C ASP A 100 10.54 -5.77 1.17
N ILE A 101 11.02 -6.61 0.25
CA ILE A 101 10.61 -8.00 0.03
C ILE A 101 11.03 -8.95 1.17
N TYR A 102 12.02 -8.57 1.98
CA TYR A 102 12.53 -9.38 3.10
C TYR A 102 11.70 -9.24 4.38
N TYR A 103 10.72 -8.33 4.38
CA TYR A 103 9.95 -7.98 5.56
C TYR A 103 8.44 -8.06 5.31
N GLU A 104 7.71 -8.29 6.40
CA GLU A 104 6.27 -8.11 6.44
C GLU A 104 5.94 -6.71 6.95
N TRP A 105 4.88 -6.14 6.39
CA TRP A 105 4.42 -4.79 6.67
C TRP A 105 3.00 -4.85 7.21
N PRO A 106 2.81 -5.25 8.48
CA PRO A 106 1.49 -5.56 8.99
C PRO A 106 0.66 -4.28 9.18
N VAL A 107 -0.61 -4.33 8.78
CA VAL A 107 -1.55 -3.21 8.89
C VAL A 107 -2.87 -3.72 9.48
N LEU A 108 -3.38 -3.02 10.49
CA LEU A 108 -4.68 -3.33 11.09
C LEU A 108 -5.81 -2.75 10.24
N ILE A 109 -6.79 -3.56 9.86
CA ILE A 109 -8.09 -3.05 9.42
C ILE A 109 -8.79 -2.49 10.68
N PRO A 110 -9.16 -1.20 10.74
CA PRO A 110 -9.82 -0.65 11.92
C PRO A 110 -11.07 -1.43 12.29
N LYS A 111 -11.29 -1.67 13.59
CA LYS A 111 -12.42 -2.47 14.10
C LYS A 111 -13.79 -1.89 13.76
N ASN A 112 -13.83 -0.60 13.41
CA ASN A 112 -15.03 0.16 13.12
C ASN A 112 -15.17 0.54 11.65
N VAL A 113 -14.49 -0.14 10.72
CA VAL A 113 -14.82 0.04 9.29
C VAL A 113 -16.20 -0.57 8.97
N PRO A 114 -16.95 -0.03 7.99
CA PRO A 114 -18.17 -0.67 7.53
C PRO A 114 -17.86 -1.95 6.75
N SER A 115 -18.86 -2.81 6.53
CA SER A 115 -18.67 -3.90 5.57
C SER A 115 -18.54 -3.36 4.16
N CYS A 116 -17.73 -4.05 3.37
CA CYS A 116 -17.66 -3.88 1.93
C CYS A 116 -17.64 -5.28 1.32
N THR A 117 -18.79 -5.69 0.78
CA THR A 117 -19.01 -7.04 0.23
C THR A 117 -18.99 -7.08 -1.30
N ASN A 118 -18.99 -5.93 -1.95
CA ASN A 118 -18.86 -5.83 -3.40
C ASN A 118 -17.38 -5.76 -3.79
N SER A 119 -16.76 -6.91 -4.06
CA SER A 119 -15.35 -7.00 -4.45
C SER A 119 -14.94 -6.22 -5.71
N ASP A 120 -15.87 -5.67 -6.50
CA ASP A 120 -15.56 -4.73 -7.60
C ASP A 120 -15.34 -3.29 -7.11
N LYS A 121 -15.84 -2.97 -5.92
CA LYS A 121 -15.70 -1.65 -5.28
C LYS A 121 -14.71 -1.66 -4.11
N CYS A 122 -14.59 -2.80 -3.44
CA CYS A 122 -13.81 -2.98 -2.23
C CYS A 122 -12.36 -3.34 -2.58
N LEU A 123 -11.47 -2.37 -2.42
CA LEU A 123 -10.06 -2.50 -2.75
C LEU A 123 -9.21 -2.23 -1.50
N PHE A 124 -8.20 -3.06 -1.30
CA PHE A 124 -7.06 -2.75 -0.45
C PHE A 124 -5.90 -2.34 -1.37
N SER A 125 -5.24 -1.24 -1.07
CA SER A 125 -4.09 -0.79 -1.85
C SER A 125 -2.82 -0.66 -1.05
N PHE A 126 -1.73 -0.79 -1.79
CA PHE A 126 -0.40 -0.38 -1.42
C PHE A 126 0.01 0.73 -2.41
N SER A 127 0.41 1.88 -1.87
CA SER A 127 1.09 2.93 -2.63
C SER A 127 2.50 3.13 -2.12
N TRP A 128 3.39 3.52 -3.02
CA TRP A 128 4.79 3.81 -2.71
C TRP A 128 5.28 5.01 -3.52
N THR A 129 5.81 6.00 -2.82
CA THR A 129 6.55 7.11 -3.44
C THR A 129 8.04 6.78 -3.35
N ALA A 130 8.70 6.73 -4.49
CA ALA A 130 10.09 6.28 -4.57
C ALA A 130 11.07 7.26 -3.92
N TYR A 131 12.23 6.71 -3.51
CA TYR A 131 13.36 7.51 -3.07
C TYR A 131 14.06 8.15 -4.26
N SER A 132 14.40 9.45 -4.15
CA SER A 132 15.24 10.20 -5.11
C SER A 132 14.76 10.27 -6.56
N THR A 133 13.59 9.71 -6.87
CA THR A 133 12.98 9.73 -8.20
C THR A 133 11.49 10.03 -8.09
N GLU A 134 10.98 10.80 -9.04
CA GLU A 134 9.58 11.24 -9.15
C GLU A 134 8.69 10.12 -9.68
N GLN A 135 8.54 9.07 -8.86
CA GLN A 135 7.81 7.87 -9.23
C GLN A 135 6.84 7.47 -8.13
N PHE A 136 5.61 7.21 -8.56
CA PHE A 136 4.55 6.73 -7.70
C PHE A 136 4.04 5.38 -8.18
N TYR A 137 4.03 4.43 -7.28
CA TYR A 137 3.59 3.06 -7.51
C TYR A 137 2.28 2.84 -6.79
N HIS A 138 1.34 2.15 -7.42
CA HIS A 138 0.04 1.89 -6.82
C HIS A 138 -0.51 0.54 -7.25
N HIS A 139 -0.62 -0.36 -6.27
CA HIS A 139 -1.12 -1.72 -6.46
C HIS A 139 -2.36 -1.95 -5.62
N CYS A 140 -3.33 -2.66 -6.18
CA CYS A 140 -4.57 -2.97 -5.49
C CYS A 140 -4.80 -4.48 -5.43
N ALA A 141 -5.50 -4.91 -4.40
CA ALA A 141 -6.09 -6.23 -4.26
C ALA A 141 -7.59 -6.07 -4.09
N ASN A 142 -8.35 -6.99 -4.69
CA ASN A 142 -9.78 -7.06 -4.47
C ASN A 142 -10.03 -7.74 -3.12
N VAL A 143 -10.84 -7.12 -2.28
CA VAL A 143 -11.11 -7.63 -0.94
C VAL A 143 -12.61 -7.69 -0.66
N ILE A 144 -12.99 -8.49 0.33
CA ILE A 144 -14.26 -8.39 1.03
C ILE A 144 -13.92 -8.13 2.49
N ILE A 145 -14.56 -7.14 3.10
CA ILE A 145 -14.38 -6.83 4.51
C ILE A 145 -15.74 -6.94 5.19
N HIS A 146 -15.86 -7.80 6.19
CA HIS A 146 -17.02 -7.85 7.08
C HIS A 146 -16.78 -6.95 8.29
N GLY A 147 -17.52 -5.85 8.38
CA GLY A 147 -17.37 -4.82 9.41
C GLY A 147 -18.67 -4.55 10.18
N ASP A 148 -18.81 -3.34 10.71
CA ASP A 148 -20.03 -2.88 11.39
C ASP A 148 -20.86 -1.98 10.45
N ASP A 149 -21.94 -2.52 9.87
CA ASP A 149 -22.76 -1.77 8.90
C ASP A 149 -23.59 -0.64 9.52
N LYS A 150 -23.78 -0.63 10.84
CA LYS A 150 -24.63 0.36 11.51
C LYS A 150 -23.86 1.59 11.93
N LYS A 151 -22.59 1.44 12.28
CA LYS A 151 -21.74 2.51 12.83
C LYS A 151 -20.37 2.60 12.17
N GLY A 152 -20.15 1.83 11.10
CA GLY A 152 -18.87 1.74 10.44
C GLY A 152 -18.50 3.02 9.70
N ILE A 153 -17.27 3.49 9.90
CA ILE A 153 -16.72 4.68 9.26
C ILE A 153 -15.29 4.38 8.81
N LEU A 154 -14.94 4.80 7.60
CA LEU A 154 -13.57 4.71 7.10
C LEU A 154 -12.69 5.80 7.74
N PRO A 155 -11.37 5.57 7.89
CA PRO A 155 -10.44 6.60 8.34
C PRO A 155 -10.55 7.91 7.57
N GLU A 156 -10.33 9.04 8.23
CA GLU A 156 -10.40 10.36 7.60
C GLU A 156 -9.18 10.71 6.76
N LEU A 157 -8.03 10.09 7.05
CA LEU A 157 -6.79 10.35 6.31
C LEU A 157 -6.91 9.80 4.90
N GLU A 158 -6.89 10.70 3.92
CA GLU A 158 -6.81 10.33 2.51
C GLU A 158 -5.38 10.05 2.09
N MET A 159 -5.21 9.09 1.19
CA MET A 159 -3.91 8.72 0.64
C MET A 159 -3.32 9.89 -0.14
N THR A 160 -2.05 10.21 0.13
CA THR A 160 -1.30 11.14 -0.71
C THR A 160 -0.95 10.49 -2.04
N VAL A 161 -1.38 11.09 -3.14
CA VAL A 161 -0.96 10.75 -4.50
C VAL A 161 0.04 11.82 -4.96
N ALA A 162 1.24 11.38 -5.33
CA ALA A 162 2.33 12.21 -5.82
C ALA A 162 2.70 11.79 -7.25
N ASP A 163 3.12 12.72 -8.10
CA ASP A 163 3.68 12.45 -9.44
C ASP A 163 2.79 11.64 -10.39
N VAL A 164 1.48 11.70 -10.19
CA VAL A 164 0.49 11.12 -11.10
C VAL A 164 -0.18 12.24 -11.89
N LYS A 165 0.27 12.44 -13.14
CA LYS A 165 -0.25 13.51 -14.01
C LYS A 165 -1.76 13.45 -14.24
N GLN A 166 -2.33 12.24 -14.31
CA GLN A 166 -3.77 12.03 -14.51
C GLN A 166 -4.62 12.62 -13.37
N GLU A 167 -4.07 12.70 -12.16
CA GLU A 167 -4.77 13.15 -10.96
C GLU A 167 -4.60 14.65 -10.69
N GLY A 168 -3.87 15.38 -11.55
CA GLY A 168 -3.64 16.82 -11.40
C GLY A 168 -2.93 17.22 -10.11
N GLY A 169 -2.29 16.25 -9.43
CA GLY A 169 -1.65 16.41 -8.13
C GLY A 169 -0.28 17.08 -8.18
N LYS A 170 0.40 17.07 -7.04
CA LYS A 170 1.77 17.61 -6.91
C LYS A 170 2.72 16.80 -7.81
N THR A 171 3.49 17.51 -8.62
CA THR A 171 4.58 16.96 -9.43
C THR A 171 5.93 17.33 -8.83
N ASP A 172 6.97 16.67 -9.30
CA ASP A 172 8.35 16.83 -8.88
C ASP A 172 8.54 16.39 -7.42
N ILE A 173 7.81 15.37 -6.96
CA ILE A 173 7.86 14.91 -5.56
C ILE A 173 8.66 13.61 -5.45
N HIS A 174 9.47 13.49 -4.41
CA HIS A 174 10.08 12.23 -4.05
C HIS A 174 10.17 12.10 -2.53
N ALA A 175 10.42 10.89 -2.06
CA ALA A 175 10.63 10.63 -0.65
C ALA A 175 12.13 10.67 -0.30
N LEU A 176 12.46 11.13 0.91
CA LEU A 176 13.85 11.22 1.40
C LEU A 176 14.50 9.87 1.73
N GLY A 177 13.71 8.79 1.88
CA GLY A 177 14.24 7.47 2.27
C GLY A 177 14.90 7.46 3.65
N ASP A 178 15.60 6.38 3.98
CA ASP A 178 16.41 6.30 5.22
C ASP A 178 17.86 6.80 5.06
N GLY A 179 18.27 7.11 3.81
CA GLY A 179 19.62 7.56 3.46
C GLY A 179 20.72 6.53 3.78
N LYS A 180 20.35 5.27 4.07
CA LYS A 180 21.25 4.25 4.61
C LYS A 180 21.14 2.97 3.79
N SER A 181 22.12 2.76 2.91
CA SER A 181 22.27 1.53 2.12
C SER A 181 21.09 1.26 1.16
N THR A 182 21.27 0.28 0.28
CA THR A 182 20.20 -0.23 -0.58
C THR A 182 19.24 -1.15 0.21
N LYS A 183 19.64 -1.62 1.40
CA LYS A 183 18.89 -2.58 2.23
C LYS A 183 18.09 -1.89 3.33
N SER A 184 16.78 -2.16 3.37
CA SER A 184 15.91 -1.71 4.46
C SER A 184 16.29 -2.35 5.80
N SER A 185 16.12 -1.60 6.88
CA SER A 185 16.15 -2.14 8.25
C SER A 185 14.85 -2.87 8.64
N GLY A 186 13.86 -2.90 7.73
CA GLY A 186 12.52 -3.40 7.99
C GLY A 186 11.61 -2.35 8.62
N PRO A 187 10.37 -2.72 8.98
CA PRO A 187 9.42 -1.80 9.60
C PRO A 187 9.94 -1.27 10.93
N ASP A 188 9.96 0.05 11.06
CA ASP A 188 10.28 0.70 12.33
C ASP A 188 9.33 0.23 13.44
N ARG A 189 9.87 0.03 14.65
CA ARG A 189 9.10 -0.52 15.78
C ARG A 189 7.94 0.38 16.18
N ARG A 190 8.16 1.71 16.19
CA ARG A 190 7.11 2.68 16.52
C ARG A 190 6.05 2.68 15.42
N GLU A 191 6.45 2.71 14.15
CA GLU A 191 5.50 2.65 13.04
C GLU A 191 4.65 1.38 13.08
N LYS A 192 5.27 0.22 13.32
CA LYS A 192 4.53 -1.03 13.52
C LYS A 192 3.51 -0.94 14.66
N GLN A 193 3.87 -0.31 15.77
CA GLN A 193 2.94 -0.08 16.88
C GLN A 193 1.79 0.85 16.49
N LEU A 194 2.04 1.91 15.71
CA LEU A 194 0.99 2.82 15.25
C LEU A 194 0.04 2.13 14.27
N ASN A 195 0.58 1.39 13.29
CA ASN A 195 -0.19 0.62 12.30
C ASN A 195 -1.07 -0.47 12.93
N LEU A 196 -0.67 -1.01 14.09
CA LEU A 196 -1.41 -2.05 14.82
C LEU A 196 -2.22 -1.53 16.01
N GLY A 197 -1.96 -0.30 16.44
CA GLY A 197 -2.51 0.29 17.66
C GLY A 197 -3.76 1.15 17.45
N GLY A 198 -4.32 1.17 16.24
CA GLY A 198 -5.49 1.99 15.91
C GLY A 198 -5.17 3.47 15.66
N TYR A 199 -3.91 3.81 15.38
CA TYR A 199 -3.51 5.19 15.09
C TYR A 199 -4.31 5.79 13.92
N PHE A 200 -4.50 4.99 12.86
CA PHE A 200 -5.22 5.34 11.65
C PHE A 200 -6.72 5.00 11.68
N ALA A 201 -7.28 4.55 12.80
CA ALA A 201 -8.72 4.32 12.88
C ALA A 201 -9.50 5.65 12.83
N CYS A 202 -10.78 5.62 12.47
CA CYS A 202 -11.64 6.80 12.60
C CYS A 202 -11.70 7.27 14.06
N GLY A 203 -11.44 8.56 14.31
CA GLY A 203 -11.25 9.13 15.66
C GLY A 203 -9.89 8.80 16.30
N GLY A 204 -9.01 8.09 15.59
CA GLY A 204 -7.65 7.79 16.01
C GLY A 204 -6.72 9.01 15.87
N PRO A 205 -5.54 8.98 16.53
CA PRO A 205 -4.63 10.12 16.57
C PRO A 205 -4.03 10.56 15.22
N ALA A 206 -4.15 9.76 14.15
CA ALA A 206 -3.75 10.18 12.80
C ALA A 206 -4.61 11.34 12.27
N SER A 207 -5.91 11.35 12.62
CA SER A 207 -6.92 12.24 12.02
C SER A 207 -6.74 12.36 10.50
N LYS A 208 -6.52 13.57 9.98
CA LYS A 208 -6.28 13.86 8.55
C LYS A 208 -4.81 14.04 8.18
N HIS A 209 -3.88 13.83 9.12
CA HIS A 209 -2.47 14.20 8.94
C HIS A 209 -1.51 13.00 8.83
N GLY A 210 -1.80 11.88 9.47
CA GLY A 210 -0.95 10.68 9.38
C GLY A 210 0.48 10.89 9.86
N LEU A 211 1.40 10.09 9.33
CA LEU A 211 2.85 10.26 9.52
C LEU A 211 3.41 11.27 8.53
N ASP A 212 4.48 11.96 8.92
CA ASP A 212 5.30 12.69 7.97
C ASP A 212 6.02 11.71 7.03
N LEU A 213 5.57 11.68 5.78
CA LEU A 213 6.06 10.77 4.76
C LEU A 213 7.45 11.16 4.22
N GLY A 214 8.02 12.28 4.66
CA GLY A 214 9.33 12.76 4.20
C GLY A 214 9.33 13.09 2.71
N LEU A 215 8.20 13.61 2.21
CA LEU A 215 8.03 14.00 0.82
C LEU A 215 8.63 15.40 0.60
N VAL A 216 9.50 15.51 -0.38
CA VAL A 216 10.17 16.76 -0.76
C VAL A 216 10.02 17.00 -2.25
N ARG A 217 10.21 18.25 -2.66
CA ARG A 217 10.29 18.61 -4.07
C ARG A 217 11.71 18.41 -4.58
N SER A 218 11.86 17.88 -5.80
CA SER A 218 13.13 17.79 -6.53
C SER A 218 13.74 19.16 -6.82
#